data_AF-A0A2K3J809-F1
#
_entry.id   AF-A0A2K3J809-F1
#
_cell.length_a   1.000
_cell.length_b   1.000
_cell.length_c   1.000
_cell.angle_alpha   90.00
_cell.angle_beta   90.00
_cell.angle_gamma   90.00
#
_symmetry.space_group_name_H-M   'P 1'
#
loop_
_entity.id
_entity.type
_entity.pdbx_description
1 polymer ?
#
loop_
_entity_poly.entity_id
_entity_poly.type
_entity_poly.pdbx_seq_one_letter_code
_entity_poly.pdbx_strand_id
1 'polypeptide(L)'
;MSWYNEVEYIRKQARLNNEFFANSLPMIASENVLSPLCREMLITDFHGRYAEGTPGKRYYEGCEIFDRVEEKAMELAKKLFNCSYADVRPTSGTTANIAVLKALIKPGETATVLDLANGAHISFGKWGGAGVRGINLVSYPFNDEEMNIDVDGAVKLIKKIKP
;
A
#
# COMPACT_ATOMS: atom_id res chain seq x y z
N MET A 1 37.90 13.73 -4.67
CA MET A 1 37.27 12.40 -4.84
C MET A 1 36.02 12.57 -5.69
N SER A 2 35.89 11.85 -6.80
CA SER A 2 34.79 12.00 -7.76
C SER A 2 33.41 11.76 -7.15
N TRP A 3 33.28 10.78 -6.25
CA TRP A 3 32.00 10.42 -5.62
C TRP A 3 31.35 11.57 -4.84
N TYR A 4 32.15 12.49 -4.26
CA TYR A 4 31.59 13.60 -3.50
C TYR A 4 30.80 14.55 -4.40
N ASN A 5 31.31 14.81 -5.61
CA ASN A 5 30.62 15.63 -6.59
C ASN A 5 29.31 14.97 -7.05
N GLU A 6 29.28 13.64 -7.19
CA GLU A 6 28.06 12.89 -7.53
C GLU A 6 27.01 13.00 -6.41
N VAL A 7 27.42 12.87 -5.14
CA VAL A 7 26.53 13.03 -3.99
C VAL A 7 25.98 14.45 -3.91
N GLU A 8 26.82 15.47 -4.09
CA GLU A 8 26.38 16.86 -4.10
C GLU A 8 25.43 17.17 -5.26
N TYR A 9 25.64 16.55 -6.43
CA TYR A 9 24.70 16.65 -7.55
C TYR A 9 23.31 16.11 -7.17
N ILE A 10 23.22 14.90 -6.60
CA ILE A 10 21.95 14.30 -6.17
C ILE A 10 21.28 15.18 -5.11
N ARG A 11 22.03 15.66 -4.12
CA ARG A 11 21.52 16.58 -3.08
C ARG A 11 20.98 17.86 -3.69
N LYS A 12 21.64 18.41 -4.70
CA LYS A 12 21.17 19.59 -5.43
C LYS A 12 19.85 19.29 -6.16
N GLN A 13 19.72 18.15 -6.84
CA GLN A 13 18.46 17.77 -7.50
C GLN A 13 17.30 17.62 -6.50
N ALA A 14 17.54 17.00 -5.34
CA ALA A 14 16.52 16.86 -4.30
C ALA A 14 16.03 18.23 -3.77
N ARG A 15 16.93 19.20 -3.61
CA ARG A 15 16.57 20.58 -3.20
C ARG A 15 15.76 21.30 -4.27
N LEU A 16 16.19 21.20 -5.54
CA LEU A 16 15.45 21.78 -6.67
C LEU A 16 14.04 21.18 -6.79
N ASN A 17 13.89 19.88 -6.57
CA ASN A 17 12.58 19.22 -6.53
C ASN A 17 11.68 19.79 -5.42
N ASN A 18 12.22 20.01 -4.22
CA ASN A 18 11.47 20.62 -3.12
C ASN A 18 11.01 22.05 -3.47
N GLU A 19 11.89 22.86 -4.07
CA GLU A 19 11.56 24.23 -4.52
C GLU A 19 10.52 24.22 -5.64
N PHE A 20 10.63 23.29 -6.59
CA PHE A 20 9.68 23.12 -7.67
C PHE A 20 8.26 22.86 -7.13
N PHE A 21 8.11 21.88 -6.23
CA PHE A 21 6.81 21.54 -5.66
C PHE A 21 6.29 22.60 -4.67
N ALA A 22 7.17 23.32 -3.97
CA ALA A 22 6.77 24.44 -3.11
C ALA A 22 6.14 25.62 -3.88
N ASN A 23 6.48 25.76 -5.16
CA ASN A 23 5.97 26.81 -6.05
C ASN A 23 4.95 26.28 -7.09
N SER A 24 4.49 25.04 -6.92
CA SER A 24 3.54 24.39 -7.82
C SER A 24 2.20 24.16 -7.14
N LEU A 25 1.18 23.84 -7.94
CA LEU A 25 -0.09 23.32 -7.47
C LEU A 25 -0.24 21.85 -7.93
N PRO A 26 0.18 20.86 -7.13
CA PRO A 26 0.05 19.45 -7.49
C PRO A 26 -1.43 19.04 -7.52
N MET A 27 -1.87 18.45 -8.63
CA MET A 27 -3.26 17.98 -8.82
C MET A 27 -3.35 16.46 -9.00
N ILE A 28 -2.28 15.73 -8.69
CA ILE A 28 -2.26 14.26 -8.76
C ILE A 28 -2.95 13.72 -7.51
N ALA A 29 -4.06 13.00 -7.70
CA ALA A 29 -4.92 12.52 -6.61
C ALA A 29 -4.22 11.59 -5.60
N SER A 30 -3.16 10.90 -6.01
CA SER A 30 -2.41 9.96 -5.17
C SER A 30 -1.21 10.59 -4.43
N GLU A 31 -0.93 11.88 -4.66
CA GLU A 31 0.18 12.58 -4.00
C GLU A 31 -0.30 13.37 -2.78
N ASN A 32 0.56 13.47 -1.76
CA ASN A 32 0.28 14.28 -0.59
C ASN A 32 1.59 14.69 0.13
N VAL A 33 1.49 15.63 1.07
CA VAL A 33 2.62 16.20 1.81
C VAL A 33 2.66 15.61 3.22
N LEU A 34 3.79 15.00 3.60
CA LEU A 34 4.00 14.54 4.98
C LEU A 34 4.14 15.72 5.95
N SER A 35 3.54 15.59 7.15
CA SER A 35 3.74 16.54 8.25
C SER A 35 5.20 16.53 8.74
N PRO A 36 5.70 17.63 9.35
CA PRO A 36 7.07 17.68 9.88
C PRO A 36 7.40 16.52 10.83
N LEU A 37 6.47 16.16 11.72
CA LEU A 37 6.64 15.06 12.68
C LEU A 37 6.75 13.70 11.97
N CYS A 38 5.97 13.46 10.92
CA CYS A 38 6.09 12.23 10.12
C CYS A 38 7.42 12.18 9.37
N ARG A 39 7.89 13.31 8.84
CA ARG A 39 9.18 13.39 8.12
C ARG A 39 10.37 13.11 9.04
N GLU A 40 10.33 13.59 10.27
CA GLU A 40 11.39 13.34 11.26
C GLU A 40 11.64 11.85 11.48
N MET A 41 10.59 11.02 11.44
CA MET A 41 10.73 9.57 11.64
C MET A 41 11.60 8.90 10.57
N LEU A 42 11.66 9.44 9.35
CA LEU A 42 12.42 8.87 8.23
C LEU A 42 13.94 8.93 8.42
N ILE A 43 14.43 9.78 9.32
CA ILE A 43 15.88 9.96 9.60
C ILE A 43 16.31 9.33 10.93
N THR A 44 15.40 8.65 11.62
CA THR A 44 15.70 7.94 12.86
C THR A 44 16.43 6.62 12.59
N ASP A 45 17.09 6.09 13.62
CA ASP A 45 17.82 4.82 13.52
C ASP A 45 16.90 3.61 13.26
N PHE A 46 15.56 3.75 13.43
CA PHE A 46 14.60 2.71 13.07
C PHE A 46 14.77 2.22 11.63
N HIS A 47 15.18 3.09 10.70
CA HIS A 47 15.41 2.73 9.30
C HIS A 47 16.56 1.73 9.10
N GLY A 48 17.52 1.70 10.02
CA GLY A 48 18.72 0.85 9.94
C GLY A 48 18.62 -0.47 10.70
N ARG A 49 17.47 -0.82 11.30
CA ARG A 49 17.32 -2.01 12.14
C ARG A 49 16.27 -2.96 11.60
N TYR A 50 16.44 -4.25 11.93
CA TYR A 50 15.49 -5.31 11.61
C TYR A 50 14.61 -5.61 12.81
N ALA A 51 13.29 -5.68 12.57
CA ALA A 51 12.29 -6.06 13.56
C ALA A 51 11.39 -7.18 13.02
N GLU A 52 11.99 -8.27 12.54
CA GLU A 52 11.25 -9.41 12.00
C GLU A 52 10.43 -10.13 13.08
N GLY A 53 9.18 -10.47 12.73
CA GLY A 53 8.23 -11.13 13.62
C GLY A 53 7.04 -10.24 13.97
N THR A 54 6.44 -10.51 15.13
CA THR A 54 5.39 -9.66 15.74
C THR A 54 5.89 -9.13 17.07
N PRO A 55 5.26 -8.09 17.65
CA PRO A 55 5.56 -7.66 19.01
C PRO A 55 5.55 -8.83 20.00
N GLY A 56 6.57 -8.88 20.86
CA GLY A 56 6.80 -9.96 21.84
C GLY A 56 7.23 -11.31 21.25
N LYS A 57 7.34 -11.44 19.92
CA LYS A 57 7.76 -12.67 19.20
C LYS A 57 8.68 -12.30 18.04
N ARG A 58 9.81 -11.67 18.38
CA ARG A 58 10.81 -11.20 17.40
C ARG A 58 11.86 -12.26 17.15
N TYR A 59 12.36 -12.30 15.93
CA TYR A 59 13.51 -13.13 15.54
C TYR A 59 14.85 -12.44 15.82
N TYR A 60 14.84 -11.11 15.96
CA TYR A 60 16.01 -10.28 16.24
C TYR A 60 15.95 -9.66 17.63
N GLU A 61 17.12 -9.48 18.23
CA GLU A 61 17.29 -8.79 19.51
C GLU A 61 17.12 -7.27 19.38
N GLY A 62 16.93 -6.58 20.52
CA GLY A 62 16.88 -5.12 20.56
C GLY A 62 15.58 -4.49 20.04
N CYS A 63 14.51 -5.28 19.90
CA CYS A 63 13.23 -4.83 19.36
C CYS A 63 12.26 -4.24 20.42
N GLU A 64 12.68 -4.06 21.68
CA GLU A 64 11.78 -3.59 22.74
C GLU A 64 11.10 -2.25 22.38
N ILE A 65 11.85 -1.30 21.82
CA ILE A 65 11.30 -0.01 21.40
C ILE A 65 10.46 -0.13 20.12
N PHE A 66 10.83 -1.05 19.20
CA PHE A 66 10.00 -1.36 18.03
C PHE A 66 8.63 -1.88 18.44
N ASP A 67 8.57 -2.80 19.41
CA ASP A 67 7.31 -3.37 19.90
C ASP A 67 6.38 -2.28 20.43
N ARG A 68 6.89 -1.39 21.28
CA ARG A 68 6.11 -0.27 21.83
C ARG A 68 5.54 0.64 20.73
N VAL A 69 6.33 0.93 19.70
CA VAL A 69 5.89 1.78 18.57
C VAL A 69 4.86 1.04 17.71
N GLU A 70 5.12 -0.22 17.36
CA GLU A 70 4.23 -1.03 16.52
C GLU A 70 2.88 -1.28 17.20
N GLU A 71 2.89 -1.62 18.50
CA GLU A 71 1.68 -1.79 19.31
C GLU A 71 0.87 -0.50 19.37
N LYS A 72 1.54 0.64 19.59
CA LYS A 72 0.85 1.94 19.62
C LYS A 72 0.25 2.29 18.26
N ALA A 73 0.97 2.05 17.18
CA ALA A 73 0.47 2.29 15.83
C ALA A 73 -0.74 1.41 15.50
N MET A 74 -0.71 0.13 15.89
CA MET A 74 -1.85 -0.78 15.75
C MET A 74 -3.06 -0.36 16.60
N GLU A 75 -2.85 0.09 17.84
CA GLU A 75 -3.90 0.65 18.69
C GLU A 75 -4.58 1.85 18.04
N LEU A 76 -3.78 2.80 17.54
CA LEU A 76 -4.26 4.01 16.87
C LEU A 76 -5.00 3.68 15.57
N ALA A 77 -4.49 2.74 14.76
CA ALA A 77 -5.15 2.30 13.55
C ALA A 77 -6.51 1.64 13.86
N LYS A 78 -6.57 0.75 14.85
CA LYS A 78 -7.84 0.15 15.30
C LYS A 78 -8.86 1.19 15.74
N LYS A 79 -8.42 2.21 16.49
CA LYS A 79 -9.28 3.31 16.94
C LYS A 79 -9.76 4.16 15.76
N LEU A 80 -8.87 4.51 14.84
CA LEU A 80 -9.17 5.38 13.69
C LEU A 80 -10.16 4.72 12.73
N PHE A 81 -9.93 3.45 12.39
CA PHE A 81 -10.74 2.72 11.43
C PHE A 81 -11.89 1.92 12.07
N ASN A 82 -12.04 2.00 13.40
CA ASN A 82 -13.04 1.26 14.17
C ASN A 82 -13.04 -0.25 13.84
N CYS A 83 -11.87 -0.88 13.90
CA CYS A 83 -11.69 -2.30 13.59
C CYS A 83 -11.13 -3.10 14.76
N SER A 84 -11.40 -4.42 14.77
CA SER A 84 -10.89 -5.34 15.79
C SER A 84 -9.41 -5.67 15.64
N TYR A 85 -8.88 -5.57 14.42
CA TYR A 85 -7.51 -5.91 14.07
C TYR A 85 -6.95 -4.90 13.06
N ALA A 86 -5.69 -4.51 13.24
CA ALA A 86 -4.94 -3.71 12.31
C ALA A 86 -3.50 -4.24 12.21
N ASP A 87 -2.94 -4.23 11.01
CA ASP A 87 -1.55 -4.58 10.75
C ASP A 87 -0.87 -3.40 10.07
N VAL A 88 0.20 -2.90 10.67
CA VAL A 88 0.93 -1.70 10.22
C VAL A 88 2.24 -2.03 9.51
N ARG A 89 2.54 -3.33 9.33
CA ARG A 89 3.79 -3.80 8.73
C ARG A 89 3.85 -3.75 7.19
N PRO A 90 2.74 -3.81 6.43
CA PRO A 90 2.82 -3.64 4.98
C PRO A 90 3.45 -2.29 4.60
N THR A 91 4.52 -2.32 3.82
CA THR A 91 5.33 -1.13 3.50
C THR A 91 4.74 -0.28 2.35
N SER A 92 3.77 -0.83 1.63
CA SER A 92 3.03 -0.14 0.55
C SER A 92 1.66 -0.78 0.32
N GLY A 93 0.78 -0.09 -0.40
CA GLY A 93 -0.54 -0.61 -0.77
C GLY A 93 -0.48 -1.94 -1.54
N THR A 94 0.47 -2.11 -2.46
CA THR A 94 0.63 -3.38 -3.19
C THR A 94 1.00 -4.53 -2.27
N THR A 95 1.91 -4.32 -1.31
CA THR A 95 2.28 -5.36 -0.33
C THR A 95 1.12 -5.70 0.62
N ALA A 96 0.30 -4.71 0.99
CA ALA A 96 -0.91 -4.93 1.79
C ALA A 96 -1.93 -5.80 1.03
N ASN A 97 -2.18 -5.48 -0.23
CA ASN A 97 -3.05 -6.27 -1.09
C ASN A 97 -2.54 -7.70 -1.25
N ILE A 98 -1.24 -7.89 -1.51
CA ILE A 98 -0.64 -9.23 -1.62
C ILE A 98 -0.80 -10.02 -0.30
N ALA A 99 -0.65 -9.39 0.86
CA ALA A 99 -0.83 -10.07 2.15
C ALA A 99 -2.26 -10.62 2.29
N VAL A 100 -3.27 -9.81 1.97
CA VAL A 100 -4.69 -10.22 2.01
C VAL A 100 -4.97 -11.32 0.97
N LEU A 101 -4.52 -11.14 -0.27
CA LEU A 101 -4.71 -12.14 -1.33
C LEU A 101 -4.04 -13.47 -0.98
N LYS A 102 -2.84 -13.44 -0.42
CA LYS A 102 -2.14 -14.67 0.00
C LYS A 102 -2.87 -15.37 1.16
N ALA A 103 -3.49 -14.62 2.06
CA ALA A 103 -4.22 -15.15 3.20
C ALA A 103 -5.58 -15.76 2.82
N LEU A 104 -6.30 -15.14 1.87
CA LEU A 104 -7.72 -15.44 1.64
C LEU A 104 -8.02 -16.27 0.38
N ILE A 105 -7.16 -16.22 -0.64
CA ILE A 105 -7.42 -16.89 -1.92
C ILE A 105 -6.21 -17.72 -2.38
N LYS A 106 -6.44 -18.90 -2.92
CA LYS A 106 -5.41 -19.81 -3.44
C LYS A 106 -5.14 -19.53 -4.92
N PRO A 107 -3.94 -19.89 -5.43
CA PRO A 107 -3.68 -19.82 -6.86
C PRO A 107 -4.67 -20.71 -7.62
N GLY A 108 -5.19 -20.21 -8.74
CA GLY A 108 -6.20 -20.88 -9.57
C GLY A 108 -7.64 -20.66 -9.12
N GLU A 109 -7.89 -20.09 -7.93
CA GLU A 109 -9.24 -19.65 -7.54
C GLU A 109 -9.62 -18.35 -8.26
N THR A 110 -10.92 -18.07 -8.29
CA THR A 110 -11.50 -16.94 -9.02
C THR A 110 -11.69 -15.76 -8.08
N ALA A 111 -11.49 -14.54 -8.55
CA ALA A 111 -11.91 -13.34 -7.83
C ALA A 111 -12.54 -12.33 -8.79
N THR A 112 -13.53 -11.59 -8.30
CA THR A 112 -14.08 -10.45 -9.03
C THR A 112 -13.36 -9.17 -8.68
N VAL A 113 -12.99 -8.39 -9.69
CA VAL A 113 -12.30 -7.10 -9.54
C VAL A 113 -12.89 -6.07 -10.49
N LEU A 114 -12.68 -4.79 -10.24
CA LEU A 114 -12.95 -3.77 -11.26
C LEU A 114 -11.87 -3.85 -12.36
N ASP A 115 -12.22 -3.53 -13.60
CA ASP A 115 -11.24 -3.47 -14.70
C ASP A 115 -10.33 -2.24 -14.58
N LEU A 116 -9.07 -2.36 -15.02
CA LEU A 116 -8.11 -1.24 -15.00
C LEU A 116 -8.57 -0.08 -15.89
N ALA A 117 -9.18 -0.36 -17.04
CA ALA A 117 -9.74 0.67 -17.92
C ALA A 117 -10.90 1.43 -17.26
N ASN A 118 -11.57 0.79 -16.28
CA ASN A 118 -12.70 1.35 -15.54
C ASN A 118 -12.27 1.95 -14.18
N GLY A 119 -10.98 2.22 -13.99
CA GLY A 119 -10.45 2.92 -12.81
C GLY A 119 -9.97 2.03 -11.66
N ALA A 120 -9.80 0.72 -11.88
CA ALA A 120 -9.20 -0.14 -10.87
C ALA A 120 -7.70 0.16 -10.64
N HIS A 121 -7.17 -0.31 -9.51
CA HIS A 121 -5.73 -0.22 -9.23
C HIS A 121 -4.98 -1.43 -9.82
N ILE A 122 -3.80 -1.18 -10.40
CA ILE A 122 -2.99 -2.19 -11.11
C ILE A 122 -2.65 -3.42 -10.26
N SER A 123 -2.61 -3.31 -8.93
CA SER A 123 -2.36 -4.45 -8.04
C SER A 123 -3.41 -5.57 -8.15
N PHE A 124 -4.60 -5.25 -8.66
CA PHE A 124 -5.67 -6.22 -8.92
C PHE A 124 -5.70 -6.70 -10.37
N GLY A 125 -4.75 -6.28 -11.21
CA GLY A 125 -4.61 -6.76 -12.58
C GLY A 125 -3.76 -8.01 -12.71
N LYS A 126 -3.73 -8.57 -13.93
CA LYS A 126 -2.93 -9.76 -14.31
C LYS A 126 -1.43 -9.59 -14.12
N TRP A 127 -0.93 -8.36 -14.14
CA TRP A 127 0.49 -8.04 -13.92
C TRP A 127 0.77 -7.49 -12.52
N GLY A 128 -0.27 -7.38 -11.68
CA GLY A 128 -0.19 -6.91 -10.30
C GLY A 128 -0.10 -8.03 -9.27
N GLY A 129 -0.36 -7.69 -8.01
CA GLY A 129 -0.35 -8.63 -6.89
C GLY A 129 -1.30 -9.81 -7.06
N ALA A 130 -2.48 -9.59 -7.66
CA ALA A 130 -3.42 -10.66 -7.96
C ALA A 130 -2.91 -11.64 -9.04
N GLY A 131 -2.27 -11.09 -10.09
CA GLY A 131 -1.57 -11.89 -11.09
C GLY A 131 -0.41 -12.70 -10.51
N VAL A 132 0.42 -12.09 -9.67
CA VAL A 132 1.52 -12.77 -8.94
C VAL A 132 0.98 -13.89 -8.06
N ARG A 133 -0.21 -13.70 -7.45
CA ARG A 133 -0.88 -14.75 -6.68
C ARG A 133 -1.42 -15.89 -7.56
N GLY A 134 -1.58 -15.67 -8.87
CA GLY A 134 -2.12 -16.66 -9.81
C GLY A 134 -3.65 -16.76 -9.76
N ILE A 135 -4.33 -15.65 -9.51
CA ILE A 135 -5.80 -15.61 -9.39
C ILE A 135 -6.44 -15.50 -10.77
N ASN A 136 -7.53 -16.22 -11.00
CA ASN A 136 -8.38 -16.07 -12.17
C ASN A 136 -9.31 -14.86 -11.97
N LEU A 137 -8.94 -13.73 -12.58
CA LEU A 137 -9.67 -12.47 -12.41
C LEU A 137 -10.84 -12.34 -13.39
N VAL A 138 -12.00 -11.94 -12.88
CA VAL A 138 -13.18 -11.64 -13.68
C VAL A 138 -13.65 -10.22 -13.36
N SER A 139 -13.75 -9.38 -14.39
CA SER A 139 -14.08 -7.96 -14.21
C SER A 139 -15.57 -7.78 -13.86
N TYR A 140 -15.87 -6.89 -12.91
CA TYR A 140 -17.23 -6.41 -12.68
C TYR A 140 -17.74 -5.66 -13.91
N PRO A 141 -19.05 -5.78 -14.23
CA PRO A 141 -19.68 -4.86 -15.17
C PRO A 141 -19.66 -3.43 -14.61
N PHE A 142 -19.56 -2.45 -15.51
CA PHE A 142 -19.39 -1.04 -15.18
C PHE A 142 -20.44 -0.21 -15.90
N ASN A 143 -20.95 0.81 -15.23
CA ASN A 143 -21.87 1.80 -15.75
C ASN A 143 -21.09 3.07 -16.08
N ASP A 144 -20.87 3.33 -17.37
CA ASP A 144 -20.11 4.50 -17.84
C ASP A 144 -20.85 5.83 -17.61
N GLU A 145 -22.19 5.83 -17.55
CA GLU A 145 -22.96 7.04 -17.29
C GLU A 145 -22.85 7.47 -15.82
N GLU A 146 -22.89 6.50 -14.90
CA GLU A 146 -22.74 6.75 -13.46
C GLU A 146 -21.29 6.73 -12.97
N MET A 147 -20.35 6.30 -13.82
CA MET A 147 -18.94 6.09 -13.49
C MET A 147 -18.76 5.18 -12.26
N ASN A 148 -19.52 4.09 -12.20
CA ASN A 148 -19.51 3.17 -11.06
C ASN A 148 -19.75 1.70 -11.49
N ILE A 149 -19.50 0.76 -10.59
CA ILE A 149 -19.83 -0.65 -10.79
C ILE A 149 -21.34 -0.80 -11.01
N ASP A 150 -21.74 -1.52 -12.06
CA ASP A 150 -23.13 -1.96 -12.23
C ASP A 150 -23.44 -2.99 -11.15
N VAL A 151 -24.15 -2.56 -10.11
CA VAL A 151 -24.46 -3.38 -8.93
C VAL A 151 -25.32 -4.58 -9.29
N ASP A 152 -26.32 -4.41 -10.15
CA ASP A 152 -27.22 -5.50 -10.55
C ASP A 152 -26.50 -6.52 -11.42
N GLY A 153 -25.67 -6.05 -12.34
CA GLY A 153 -24.77 -6.87 -13.14
C GLY A 153 -23.76 -7.63 -12.25
N ALA A 154 -23.17 -6.98 -11.26
CA ALA A 154 -22.22 -7.57 -10.32
C ALA A 154 -22.87 -8.69 -9.50
N VAL A 155 -24.09 -8.50 -9.00
CA VAL A 155 -24.83 -9.56 -8.27
C VAL A 155 -25.08 -10.78 -9.16
N LYS A 156 -25.49 -10.58 -10.42
CA LYS A 156 -25.70 -11.68 -11.38
C LYS A 156 -24.39 -12.41 -11.68
N LEU A 157 -23.30 -11.66 -11.86
CA LEU A 157 -21.96 -12.21 -12.11
C LEU A 157 -21.49 -13.08 -10.94
N ILE A 158 -21.52 -12.56 -9.72
CA ILE A 158 -21.07 -13.27 -8.51
C ILE A 158 -21.85 -14.58 -8.33
N LYS A 159 -23.18 -14.56 -8.48
CA LYS A 159 -24.01 -15.78 -8.38
C LYS A 159 -23.64 -16.83 -9.44
N LYS A 160 -23.26 -16.40 -10.64
CA LYS A 160 -22.90 -17.27 -11.76
C LYS A 160 -21.51 -17.90 -11.58
N ILE A 161 -20.50 -17.09 -11.27
CA ILE A 161 -19.11 -17.56 -11.27
C ILE A 161 -18.65 -18.06 -9.91
N LYS A 162 -19.36 -17.70 -8.83
CA LYS A 162 -19.06 -18.08 -7.43
C LYS A 162 -17.58 -17.84 -7.10
N PRO A 163 -17.13 -16.57 -7.21
CA PRO A 163 -15.75 -16.21 -6.94
C PRO A 163 -15.40 -16.55 -5.48
#